data_AF-A0A1I2HGI9-F1
#
_entry.id   AF-A0A1I2HGI9-F1
#
_cell.length_a   1.000
_cell.length_b   1.000
_cell.length_c   1.000
_cell.angle_alpha   90.00
_cell.angle_beta   90.00
_cell.angle_gamma   90.00
#
_symmetry.space_group_name_H-M   'P 1'
#
loop_
_entity.id
_entity.type
_entity.pdbx_description
1 polymer ?
#
loop_
_entity_poly.entity_id
_entity_poly.type
_entity_poly.pdbx_seq_one_letter_code
_entity_poly.pdbx_strand_id
1 'polypeptide(L)'
;MPSSRQFPGAIPVGDRTRDRGHGRKETRTVKAVTIQALDGIAFPHARQAVRITRTRTTNRKTPRETAYLVTSVPAAGARPADLQKWAIRSG
;
A
#
# COMPACT_ATOMS: atom_id res chain seq x y z
N MET A 1 1.16 17.87 15.84
CA MET A 1 1.28 17.34 14.47
C MET A 1 1.54 15.84 14.57
N PRO A 2 0.65 14.92 14.16
CA PRO A 2 0.97 13.50 14.20
C PRO A 2 2.01 13.22 13.12
N SER A 3 3.18 12.73 13.54
CA SER A 3 4.27 12.36 12.65
C SER A 3 3.86 11.16 11.81
N SER A 4 3.69 11.35 10.51
CA SER A 4 3.53 10.26 9.55
C SER A 4 4.80 9.43 9.54
N ARG A 5 4.81 8.32 10.30
CA ARG A 5 5.91 7.36 10.32
C ARG A 5 6.07 6.80 8.90
N GLN A 6 7.03 7.34 8.15
CA GLN A 6 7.29 6.91 6.79
C GLN A 6 7.66 5.43 6.79
N PHE A 7 7.18 4.68 5.79
CA PHE A 7 7.62 3.30 5.60
C PHE A 7 9.12 3.30 5.33
N PRO A 8 9.95 2.70 6.20
CA PRO A 8 11.38 2.64 5.97
C PRO A 8 11.66 1.91 4.66
N GLY A 9 12.70 2.33 3.94
CA GLY A 9 13.09 1.74 2.65
C GLY A 9 13.27 0.22 2.69
N ALA A 10 13.65 -0.31 3.85
CA ALA A 10 13.93 -1.72 4.12
C ALA A 10 12.70 -2.65 4.13
N ILE A 11 11.46 -2.14 4.16
CA ILE A 11 10.28 -3.03 4.12
C ILE A 11 10.21 -3.71 2.75
N PRO A 12 10.17 -5.06 2.67
CA PRO A 12 10.11 -5.77 1.41
C PRO A 12 8.81 -5.48 0.65
N VAL A 13 8.87 -5.62 -0.67
CA VAL A 13 7.66 -5.58 -1.51
C VAL A 13 6.86 -6.85 -1.24
N GLY A 14 5.63 -6.68 -0.74
CA GLY A 14 4.74 -7.78 -0.42
C GLY A 14 3.86 -8.22 -1.60
N ASP A 15 3.54 -7.30 -2.51
CA ASP A 15 2.88 -7.60 -3.78
C ASP A 15 3.24 -6.56 -4.85
N ARG A 16 3.20 -6.97 -6.12
CA ARG A 16 3.41 -6.09 -7.27
C ARG A 16 2.56 -6.54 -8.45
N THR A 17 1.65 -5.70 -8.88
CA THR A 17 0.90 -5.90 -10.13
C THR A 17 1.40 -4.99 -11.24
N ARG A 18 1.31 -5.49 -12.47
CA ARG A 18 1.63 -4.76 -13.69
C ARG A 18 0.51 -4.97 -14.70
N ASP A 19 0.05 -3.88 -15.29
CA ASP A 19 -0.99 -3.88 -16.32
C ASP A 19 -0.52 -3.07 -17.53
N ARG A 20 -0.94 -3.47 -18.73
CA ARG A 20 -0.59 -2.82 -20.01
C ARG A 20 -1.79 -2.89 -20.96
N GLY A 21 -2.15 -1.76 -21.56
CA GLY A 21 -3.22 -1.71 -22.57
C GLY A 21 -3.28 -0.37 -23.29
N HIS A 22 -3.50 -0.37 -24.62
CA HIS A 22 -3.66 0.82 -25.46
C HIS A 22 -2.65 1.96 -25.18
N GLY A 23 -1.35 1.64 -25.11
CA GLY A 23 -0.30 2.62 -24.84
C GLY A 23 -0.18 3.06 -23.37
N ARG A 24 -1.02 2.52 -22.48
CA ARG A 24 -0.95 2.72 -21.03
C ARG A 24 -0.16 1.59 -20.39
N LYS A 25 0.65 1.92 -19.40
CA LYS A 25 1.32 0.96 -18.51
C LYS A 25 1.04 1.34 -17.08
N GLU A 26 0.68 0.39 -16.25
CA GLU A 26 0.50 0.63 -14.83
C GLU A 26 1.33 -0.36 -14.03
N THR A 27 1.91 0.12 -12.93
CA THR A 27 2.54 -0.74 -11.93
C THR A 27 2.08 -0.28 -10.57
N ARG A 28 1.58 -1.23 -9.78
CA ARG A 28 1.29 -1.03 -8.36
C ARG A 28 2.25 -1.86 -7.53
N THR A 29 2.65 -1.33 -6.39
CA THR A 29 3.54 -1.99 -5.44
C THR A 29 2.98 -1.79 -4.06
N VAL A 30 2.77 -2.90 -3.35
CA VAL A 30 2.27 -2.89 -1.98
C VAL A 30 3.37 -3.32 -1.03
N LYS A 31 3.56 -2.51 0.00
CA LYS A 31 4.34 -2.86 1.19
C LYS A 31 3.37 -2.87 2.36
N ALA A 32 3.40 -3.93 3.15
CA ALA A 32 2.60 -4.04 4.37
C ALA A 32 3.50 -4.48 5.52
N VAL A 33 3.27 -3.91 6.69
CA VAL A 33 3.95 -4.29 7.93
C VAL A 33 2.92 -4.62 8.99
N THR A 34 3.19 -5.65 9.78
CA THR A 34 2.39 -5.99 10.95
C THR A 34 2.69 -5.02 12.07
N ILE A 35 1.64 -4.53 12.73
CA ILE A 35 1.76 -3.66 13.90
C ILE A 35 1.75 -4.56 15.14
N GLN A 36 2.89 -4.64 15.83
CA GLN A 36 3.05 -5.41 17.06
C GLN A 36 3.01 -4.43 18.25
N ALA A 37 1.83 -4.22 18.82
CA ALA A 37 1.54 -3.40 20.01
C ALA A 37 1.83 -1.88 19.94
N LEU A 38 1.03 -1.15 20.72
CA LEU A 38 0.69 0.26 20.60
C LEU A 38 1.51 1.14 21.56
N ASP A 39 2.73 1.49 21.17
CA ASP A 39 3.29 2.77 21.59
C ASP A 39 3.32 3.71 20.38
N GLY A 40 2.47 4.74 20.42
CA GLY A 40 2.49 5.85 19.45
C GLY A 40 1.72 5.65 18.15
N ILE A 41 0.74 4.73 18.07
CA ILE A 41 -0.16 4.64 16.89
C ILE A 41 -1.55 5.16 17.29
N ALA A 42 -2.03 6.18 16.57
CA ALA A 42 -3.31 6.86 16.84
C ALA A 42 -4.58 6.03 16.53
N PHE A 43 -4.41 4.75 16.21
CA PHE A 43 -5.48 3.86 15.74
C PHE A 43 -5.54 2.63 16.63
N PRO A 44 -6.41 2.64 17.68
CA PRO A 44 -6.66 1.44 18.46
C PRO A 44 -7.18 0.36 17.50
N HIS A 45 -6.67 -0.86 17.62
CA HIS A 45 -6.94 -2.00 16.72
C HIS A 45 -6.21 -2.01 15.37
N ALA A 46 -5.30 -1.08 15.08
CA ALA A 46 -4.46 -1.20 13.89
C ALA A 46 -3.60 -2.47 13.95
N ARG A 47 -3.72 -3.33 12.94
CA ARG A 47 -2.97 -4.59 12.82
C ARG A 47 -1.98 -4.60 11.67
N GLN A 48 -2.25 -3.84 10.60
CA GLN A 48 -1.27 -3.63 9.53
C GLN A 48 -1.27 -2.18 9.06
N ALA A 49 -0.08 -1.66 8.77
CA ALA A 49 0.10 -0.44 7.99
C ALA A 49 0.49 -0.82 6.57
N VAL A 50 -0.11 -0.17 5.58
CA VAL A 50 0.09 -0.45 4.16
C VAL A 50 0.50 0.81 3.41
N ARG A 51 1.47 0.68 2.51
CA ARG A 51 1.80 1.68 1.49
C ARG A 51 1.57 1.07 0.13
N ILE A 52 0.71 1.71 -0.65
CA ILE A 52 0.50 1.38 -2.06
C ILE A 52 1.12 2.49 -2.89
N THR A 53 2.12 2.15 -3.70
CA THR A 53 2.63 3.05 -4.74
C THR A 53 2.06 2.63 -6.07
N ARG A 54 1.53 3.58 -6.82
CA ARG A 54 1.09 3.39 -8.20
C ARG A 54 1.93 4.28 -9.11
N THR A 55 2.43 3.72 -10.21
CA THR A 55 3.01 4.47 -11.32
C THR A 55 2.20 4.17 -12.56
N ARG A 56 1.68 5.21 -13.21
CA ARG A 56 0.87 5.07 -14.43
C ARG A 56 1.55 5.81 -15.57
N THR A 57 1.98 5.11 -16.61
CA THR A 57 2.50 5.71 -17.83
C THR A 57 1.39 5.86 -18.85
N THR A 58 1.12 7.09 -19.29
CA THR A 58 0.20 7.43 -20.39
C THR A 58 0.85 8.54 -21.23
N ASN A 59 0.84 8.42 -22.56
CA ASN A 59 1.43 9.42 -23.47
C ASN A 59 2.85 9.85 -23.06
N ARG A 60 3.72 8.88 -22.74
CA ARG A 60 5.10 9.05 -22.25
C ARG A 60 5.26 9.78 -20.91
N LYS A 61 4.17 10.21 -20.26
CA LYS A 61 4.18 10.77 -18.90
C LYS A 61 4.00 9.65 -17.89
N THR A 62 4.75 9.66 -16.80
CA THR A 62 4.68 8.63 -15.73
C THR A 62 4.47 9.25 -14.36
N PRO A 63 3.25 9.73 -14.02
CA PRO A 63 2.89 10.12 -12.66
C PRO A 63 3.06 8.97 -11.65
N ARG A 64 3.38 9.34 -10.41
CA ARG A 64 3.49 8.45 -9.26
C ARG A 64 2.54 8.90 -8.16
N GLU A 65 1.68 8.01 -7.71
CA GLU A 65 0.75 8.20 -6.60
C GLU A 65 1.17 7.29 -5.43
N THR A 66 1.03 7.76 -4.19
CA THR A 66 1.23 6.94 -3.00
C THR A 66 0.02 7.06 -2.08
N ALA A 67 -0.62 5.94 -1.77
CA ALA A 67 -1.66 5.84 -0.76
C ALA A 67 -1.12 5.13 0.48
N TYR A 68 -1.57 5.59 1.65
CA TYR A 68 -1.29 4.96 2.93
C TYR A 68 -2.61 4.46 3.51
N LEU A 69 -2.63 3.22 3.97
CA LEU A 69 -3.80 2.59 4.57
C LEU A 69 -3.41 1.97 5.90
N VAL A 70 -4.35 1.94 6.84
CA VAL A 70 -4.24 1.19 8.09
C VAL A 70 -5.43 0.25 8.15
N THR A 71 -5.21 -1.00 8.52
CA THR A 71 -6.26 -2.02 8.63
C THR A 71 -6.21 -2.70 9.98
N SER A 72 -7.39 -3.09 10.48
CA SER A 72 -7.57 -3.93 11.67
C SER A 72 -7.49 -5.43 11.37
N VAL A 73 -7.37 -5.82 10.10
CA VAL A 73 -7.18 -7.21 9.70
C VAL A 73 -5.71 -7.61 9.93
N PRO A 74 -5.41 -8.77 10.55
CA PRO A 74 -4.04 -9.25 10.72
C PRO A 74 -3.46 -9.77 9.39
N ALA A 75 -2.14 -9.84 9.29
CA ALA A 75 -1.45 -10.35 8.09
C ALA A 75 -1.83 -11.79 7.69
N ALA A 76 -2.24 -12.62 8.66
CA ALA A 76 -2.77 -13.96 8.40
C ALA A 76 -4.15 -13.94 7.70
N GLY A 77 -4.94 -12.88 7.90
CA GLY A 77 -6.26 -12.70 7.29
C GLY A 77 -6.25 -11.85 6.02
N ALA A 78 -5.20 -11.05 5.79
CA ALA A 78 -5.04 -10.26 4.57
C ALA A 78 -3.56 -10.17 4.17
N ARG A 79 -3.22 -10.83 3.06
CA ARG A 79 -1.90 -10.70 2.45
C ARG A 79 -1.83 -9.40 1.63
N PRO A 80 -0.64 -8.90 1.29
CA PRO A 80 -0.47 -7.67 0.52
C PRO A 80 -1.28 -7.63 -0.80
N ALA A 81 -1.43 -8.77 -1.47
CA ALA A 81 -2.24 -8.89 -2.68
C ALA A 81 -3.75 -8.68 -2.42
N ASP A 82 -4.26 -9.16 -1.28
CA ASP A 82 -5.66 -8.99 -0.88
C ASP A 82 -5.93 -7.51 -0.54
N LEU A 83 -5.02 -6.89 0.20
CA LEU A 83 -5.06 -5.46 0.54
C LEU A 83 -5.07 -4.57 -0.72
N GLN A 84 -4.28 -4.95 -1.74
CA GLN A 84 -4.29 -4.24 -3.02
C GLN A 84 -5.65 -4.34 -3.73
N LYS A 85 -6.25 -5.54 -3.76
CA LYS A 85 -7.56 -5.76 -4.39
C LYS A 85 -8.65 -4.96 -3.70
N TRP A 86 -8.63 -4.92 -2.36
CA TRP A 86 -9.61 -4.15 -1.59
C TRP A 86 -9.47 -2.65 -1.83
N ALA A 87 -8.24 -2.14 -1.92
CA ALA A 87 -7.98 -0.72 -2.20
C ALA A 87 -8.48 -0.25 -3.58
N ILE A 88 -8.73 -1.16 -4.53
CA ILE A 88 -9.32 -0.81 -5.83
C ILE A 88 -10.82 -0.55 -5.70
N ARG A 89 -11.50 -1.20 -4.74
CA ARG A 89 -12.97 -1.17 -4.62
C ARG A 89 -13.48 0.00 -3.77
N SER A 90 -12.61 0.66 -3.01
CA SER A 90 -12.94 1.73 -2.07
C SER A 90 -12.72 3.15 -2.61
N GLY A 91 -12.64 3.31 -3.95
CA GLY A 91 -12.51 4.60 -4.64
C GLY A 91 -13.74 4.95 -5.47
#